data_AF-A0A8T5QGY6-F1
#
_entry.id   AF-A0A8T5QGY6-F1
#
_cell.length_a   1.000
_cell.length_b   1.000
_cell.length_c   1.000
_cell.angle_alpha   90.00
_cell.angle_beta   90.00
_cell.angle_gamma   90.00
#
_symmetry.space_group_name_H-M   'P 1'
#
loop_
_entity.id
_entity.type
_entity.pdbx_description
1 polymer ?
#
loop_
_entity_poly.entity_id
_entity_poly.type
_entity_poly.pdbx_seq_one_letter_code
_entity_poly.pdbx_strand_id
1 'polypeptide(L)'
;MRKLVERLELGIEELILALLILGKLLAFFMVIPPTLEYVEKVIAIIAMCYLFYKASLTRIIFGRKKWAYDFMIVIAYILLSVKTVVGFIISAAEEESLVSGFYGMVIHNAPMIEKTGFWIGGLVLLVISYLLIYEKVKKPCLLGIIHEAKLVERAGQKIVRFLSIYLVLISIFVVVFMLAIEWLAVTVDAPIMMAIVFFDLFVIVKRGRGMKTESFLKKVSEASENFYSRFISFFHSRKTITIAITGLLVLHLLIDIGNFIIPYTTGLFYPKYFAQLGAGHNPLGFLMALDFAATDCIFMKIGIMLVYLFNIIAVLMLFIGPAYAWYYFHHKKRVKIQNVMWLFFGSLVVFIMQPLFLLDEIRAPFVLGVDITTQQIPQLANVPMVLLISVLVMGIFYILGRKDIRRTAQVGFMAVFVYFGLYLYYFFIDLAKYYTEAVVVMAQNNKYFIALHLLLFFVVTIMFYIGGYLMFLHEAIRKKRI
;
A
#
# COMPACT_ATOMS: atom_id res chain seq x y z
N MET A 1 -12.65 32.94 -13.18
CA MET A 1 -12.81 31.48 -12.97
C MET A 1 -13.71 30.85 -14.04
N ARG A 2 -14.98 31.25 -14.21
CA ARG A 2 -15.92 30.66 -15.21
C ARG A 2 -15.40 30.64 -16.65
N LYS A 3 -14.85 31.75 -17.17
CA LYS A 3 -14.21 31.83 -18.50
C LYS A 3 -12.91 31.00 -18.65
N LEU A 4 -12.26 30.68 -17.53
CA LEU A 4 -11.02 29.90 -17.49
C LEU A 4 -11.36 28.40 -17.48
N VAL A 5 -12.44 28.02 -16.78
CA VAL A 5 -13.04 26.68 -16.80
C VAL A 5 -13.65 26.36 -18.18
N GLU A 6 -14.38 27.29 -18.78
CA GLU A 6 -14.95 27.11 -20.14
C GLU A 6 -13.88 26.98 -21.23
N ARG A 7 -12.71 27.63 -21.07
CA ARG A 7 -11.60 27.51 -22.03
C ARG A 7 -10.78 26.22 -21.87
N LEU A 8 -10.86 25.57 -20.72
CA LEU A 8 -10.04 24.40 -20.41
C LEU A 8 -10.75 23.07 -20.71
N GLU A 9 -12.07 23.07 -20.99
CA GLU A 9 -12.89 21.85 -21.13
C GLU A 9 -12.66 20.83 -19.98
N LEU A 10 -12.20 21.28 -18.81
CA LEU A 10 -11.94 20.42 -17.67
C LEU A 10 -13.26 20.17 -16.95
N GLY A 11 -13.64 18.91 -16.83
CA GLY A 11 -14.72 18.51 -15.94
C GLY A 11 -14.36 18.78 -14.48
N ILE A 12 -15.39 18.76 -13.63
CA ILE A 12 -15.22 18.95 -12.18
C ILE A 12 -14.31 17.86 -11.59
N GLU A 13 -14.35 16.64 -12.13
CA GLU A 13 -13.49 15.53 -11.69
C GLU A 13 -12.01 15.83 -11.95
N GLU A 14 -11.65 16.36 -13.12
CA GLU A 14 -10.26 16.72 -13.45
C GLU A 14 -9.76 17.90 -12.64
N LEU A 15 -10.63 18.88 -12.33
CA LEU A 15 -10.27 20.02 -11.49
C LEU A 15 -9.99 19.58 -10.04
N ILE A 16 -10.84 18.73 -9.47
CA ILE A 16 -10.64 18.17 -8.12
C ILE A 16 -9.34 17.37 -8.09
N LEU A 17 -9.11 16.52 -9.10
CA LEU A 17 -7.87 15.77 -9.21
C LEU A 17 -6.67 16.72 -9.29
N ALA A 18 -6.70 17.74 -10.15
CA ALA A 18 -5.60 18.70 -10.27
C ALA A 18 -5.29 19.41 -8.95
N LEU A 19 -6.32 19.82 -8.21
CA LEU A 19 -6.16 20.46 -6.90
C LEU A 19 -5.58 19.50 -5.87
N LEU A 20 -5.99 18.22 -5.87
CA LEU A 20 -5.39 17.19 -5.02
C LEU A 20 -3.92 16.98 -5.38
N ILE A 21 -3.57 16.85 -6.67
CA ILE A 21 -2.17 16.70 -7.10
C ILE A 21 -1.34 17.90 -6.66
N LEU A 22 -1.83 19.12 -6.89
CA LEU A 22 -1.13 20.34 -6.49
C LEU A 22 -0.99 20.45 -4.97
N GLY A 23 -2.04 20.06 -4.23
CA GLY A 23 -2.05 19.94 -2.77
C GLY A 23 -0.88 19.07 -2.31
N LYS A 24 -0.82 17.82 -2.80
CA LYS A 24 0.26 16.88 -2.53
C LYS A 24 1.65 17.40 -2.89
N LEU A 25 1.80 18.07 -4.03
CA LEU A 25 3.08 18.66 -4.42
C LEU A 25 3.53 19.72 -3.41
N LEU A 26 2.65 20.60 -2.99
CA LEU A 26 2.98 21.66 -2.04
C LEU A 26 3.17 21.09 -0.62
N ALA A 27 2.39 20.07 -0.22
CA ALA A 27 2.55 19.36 1.05
C ALA A 27 3.91 18.65 1.12
N PHE A 28 4.37 18.05 0.02
CA PHE A 28 5.70 17.43 -0.08
C PHE A 28 6.84 18.38 0.30
N PHE A 29 6.74 19.62 -0.18
CA PHE A 29 7.73 20.67 0.07
C PHE A 29 7.47 21.40 1.40
N MET A 30 6.54 20.90 2.23
CA MET A 30 6.13 21.51 3.51
C MET A 30 5.67 22.97 3.35
N VAL A 31 5.06 23.31 2.20
CA VAL A 31 4.58 24.67 1.89
C VAL A 31 3.14 24.87 2.37
N ILE A 32 2.36 23.80 2.48
CA ILE A 32 0.96 23.87 2.88
C ILE A 32 0.84 24.00 4.41
N PRO A 33 0.03 24.95 4.92
CA PRO A 33 -0.28 25.01 6.33
C PRO A 33 -1.12 23.80 6.77
N PRO A 34 -0.93 23.31 8.00
CA PRO A 34 -1.71 22.22 8.62
C PRO A 34 -3.21 22.14 8.31
N THR A 35 -3.89 23.29 8.33
CA THR A 35 -5.32 23.38 8.10
C THR A 35 -5.73 22.97 6.70
N LEU A 36 -4.94 23.35 5.69
CA LEU A 36 -5.15 22.97 4.31
C LEU A 36 -4.78 21.50 4.08
N GLU A 37 -3.77 20.98 4.78
CA GLU A 37 -3.43 19.56 4.74
C GLU A 37 -4.59 18.68 5.24
N TYR A 38 -5.25 19.09 6.33
CA TYR A 38 -6.46 18.41 6.82
C TYR A 38 -7.60 18.46 5.80
N VAL A 39 -7.90 19.64 5.24
CA VAL A 39 -8.96 19.80 4.23
C VAL A 39 -8.68 18.90 3.03
N GLU A 40 -7.43 18.81 2.62
CA GLU A 40 -7.00 17.92 1.54
C GLU A 40 -7.25 16.44 1.88
N LYS A 41 -6.91 15.99 3.10
CA LYS A 41 -7.20 14.62 3.56
C LYS A 41 -8.69 14.31 3.55
N VAL A 42 -9.53 15.25 3.97
CA VAL A 42 -11.00 15.11 3.92
C VAL A 42 -11.49 14.99 2.48
N ILE A 43 -11.03 15.87 1.57
CA ILE A 43 -11.38 15.80 0.14
C ILE A 43 -10.94 14.47 -0.46
N ALA A 44 -9.74 14.00 -0.10
CA ALA A 44 -9.22 12.72 -0.55
C ALA A 44 -10.13 11.56 -0.12
N ILE A 45 -10.52 11.50 1.16
CA ILE A 45 -11.44 10.47 1.68
C ILE A 45 -12.78 10.51 0.94
N ILE A 46 -13.35 11.69 0.73
CA ILE A 46 -14.61 11.86 -0.02
C ILE A 46 -14.46 11.38 -1.46
N ALA A 47 -13.38 11.78 -2.14
CA ALA A 47 -13.09 11.37 -3.52
C ALA A 47 -12.94 9.84 -3.62
N MET A 48 -12.27 9.21 -2.66
CA MET A 48 -12.14 7.77 -2.59
C MET A 48 -13.49 7.07 -2.40
N CYS A 49 -14.32 7.55 -1.47
CA CYS A 49 -15.66 7.01 -1.25
C CYS A 49 -16.51 7.13 -2.52
N TYR A 50 -16.40 8.24 -3.24
CA TYR A 50 -17.03 8.43 -4.53
C TYR A 50 -16.51 7.44 -5.58
N LEU A 51 -15.19 7.18 -5.64
CA LEU A 51 -14.61 6.19 -6.56
C LEU A 51 -15.11 4.76 -6.25
N PHE A 52 -15.18 4.37 -4.98
CA PHE A 52 -15.76 3.08 -4.57
C PHE A 52 -17.23 2.95 -4.97
N TYR A 53 -18.00 4.04 -4.82
CA TYR A 53 -19.38 4.10 -5.28
C TYR A 53 -19.49 3.98 -6.82
N LYS A 54 -18.66 4.72 -7.58
CA LYS A 54 -18.63 4.69 -9.06
C LYS A 54 -18.23 3.31 -9.59
N ALA A 55 -17.26 2.65 -8.93
CA ALA A 55 -16.80 1.30 -9.21
C ALA A 55 -17.91 0.24 -9.10
N SER A 56 -18.94 0.49 -8.28
CA SER A 56 -20.08 -0.39 -8.01
C SER A 56 -19.66 -1.76 -7.46
N LEU A 57 -19.52 -1.85 -6.14
CA LEU A 57 -19.18 -3.08 -5.42
C LEU A 57 -20.18 -4.22 -5.73
N THR A 58 -21.47 -3.93 -5.90
CA THR A 58 -22.44 -4.97 -6.30
C THR A 58 -22.18 -5.50 -7.71
N ARG A 59 -21.60 -4.69 -8.61
CA ARG A 59 -21.18 -5.17 -9.93
C ARG A 59 -20.05 -6.18 -9.79
N ILE A 60 -19.09 -5.95 -8.89
CA ILE A 60 -18.00 -6.87 -8.60
C ILE A 60 -18.54 -8.19 -8.01
N ILE A 61 -19.43 -8.08 -7.01
CA ILE A 61 -19.91 -9.22 -6.22
C ILE A 61 -20.95 -10.04 -7.00
N PHE A 62 -21.94 -9.39 -7.64
CA PHE A 62 -23.10 -10.04 -8.27
C PHE A 62 -23.14 -9.92 -9.80
N GLY A 63 -22.24 -9.14 -10.43
CA GLY A 63 -22.27 -8.88 -11.87
C GLY A 63 -23.37 -7.92 -12.31
N ARG A 64 -24.03 -7.23 -11.38
CA ARG A 64 -25.09 -6.23 -11.63
C ARG A 64 -24.91 -5.00 -10.75
N LYS A 65 -24.99 -3.81 -11.34
CA LYS A 65 -24.92 -2.54 -10.61
C LYS A 65 -26.26 -2.27 -9.91
N LYS A 66 -26.19 -1.96 -8.61
CA LYS A 66 -27.34 -1.60 -7.78
C LYS A 66 -26.93 -0.42 -6.89
N TRP A 67 -27.14 0.78 -7.43
CA TRP A 67 -26.64 2.02 -6.85
C TRP A 67 -27.02 2.21 -5.37
N ALA A 68 -28.25 1.85 -4.96
CA ALA A 68 -28.68 1.99 -3.57
C ALA A 68 -27.87 1.11 -2.61
N TYR A 69 -27.60 -0.15 -2.97
CA TYR A 69 -26.77 -1.04 -2.17
C TYR A 69 -25.30 -0.60 -2.18
N ASP A 70 -24.78 -0.16 -3.32
CA ASP A 70 -23.42 0.39 -3.43
C ASP A 70 -23.23 1.58 -2.47
N PHE A 71 -24.17 2.51 -2.43
CA PHE A 71 -24.15 3.66 -1.53
C PHE A 71 -24.17 3.24 -0.05
N MET A 72 -25.08 2.33 0.33
CA MET A 72 -25.15 1.85 1.71
C MET A 72 -23.90 1.07 2.14
N ILE A 73 -23.28 0.30 1.24
CA ILE A 73 -22.02 -0.39 1.52
C ILE A 73 -20.90 0.63 1.79
N VAL A 74 -20.78 1.67 0.95
CA VAL A 74 -19.76 2.72 1.15
C VAL A 74 -19.97 3.45 2.48
N ILE A 75 -21.22 3.80 2.82
CA ILE A 75 -21.53 4.38 4.15
C ILE A 75 -21.11 3.43 5.26
N ALA A 76 -21.47 2.16 5.17
CA ALA A 76 -21.12 1.18 6.19
C ALA A 76 -19.60 1.04 6.36
N TYR A 77 -18.85 1.08 5.26
CA TYR A 77 -17.39 1.06 5.29
C TYR A 77 -16.81 2.31 5.95
N ILE A 78 -17.29 3.51 5.61
CA ILE A 78 -16.86 4.75 6.30
C ILE A 78 -17.12 4.64 7.80
N LEU A 79 -18.32 4.16 8.19
CA LEU A 79 -18.71 4.00 9.59
C LEU A 79 -17.82 2.99 10.34
N LEU A 80 -17.42 1.90 9.69
CA LEU A 80 -16.46 0.95 10.25
C LEU A 80 -15.03 1.51 10.34
N SER A 81 -14.66 2.43 9.45
CA SER A 81 -13.36 3.12 9.43
C SER A 81 -13.34 4.44 10.22
N VAL A 82 -14.39 4.73 11.01
CA VAL A 82 -14.49 5.97 11.80
C VAL A 82 -13.30 6.15 12.74
N LYS A 83 -12.76 5.08 13.34
CA LYS A 83 -11.55 5.14 14.17
C LYS A 83 -10.38 5.80 13.45
N THR A 84 -10.17 5.45 12.18
CA THR A 84 -9.10 6.02 11.36
C THR A 84 -9.34 7.51 11.10
N VAL A 85 -10.59 7.91 10.83
CA VAL A 85 -10.97 9.32 10.65
C VAL A 85 -10.78 10.13 11.93
N VAL A 86 -11.18 9.59 13.08
CA VAL A 86 -10.97 10.21 14.40
C VAL A 86 -9.48 10.36 14.70
N GLY A 87 -8.66 9.35 14.38
CA GLY A 87 -7.20 9.42 14.49
C GLY A 87 -6.58 10.57 13.67
N PHE A 88 -7.06 10.82 12.45
CA PHE A 88 -6.63 11.98 11.68
C PHE A 88 -7.04 13.29 12.30
N ILE A 89 -8.27 13.39 12.82
CA ILE A 89 -8.76 14.60 13.48
C ILE A 89 -7.92 14.90 14.73
N ILE A 90 -7.58 13.88 15.54
CA ILE A 90 -6.71 14.03 16.71
C ILE A 90 -5.33 14.57 16.26
N SER A 91 -4.74 13.97 15.23
CA SER A 91 -3.42 14.36 14.73
C SER A 91 -3.41 15.77 14.12
N ALA A 92 -4.52 16.20 13.53
CA ALA A 92 -4.68 17.54 12.95
C ALA A 92 -5.03 18.61 14.00
N ALA A 93 -5.60 18.22 15.15
CA ALA A 93 -6.01 19.15 16.20
C ALA A 93 -4.85 19.71 17.01
N GLU A 94 -3.70 19.04 16.99
CA GLU A 94 -2.45 19.56 17.57
C GLU A 94 -1.95 20.83 16.87
N GLU A 95 -2.49 21.16 15.69
CA GLU A 95 -2.15 22.36 14.93
C GLU A 95 -3.27 23.39 15.02
N GLU A 96 -2.91 24.65 15.29
CA GLU A 96 -3.88 25.76 15.36
C GLU A 96 -4.72 25.82 14.08
N SER A 97 -6.03 25.61 14.23
CA SER A 97 -6.95 25.53 13.12
C SER A 97 -8.20 26.37 13.35
N LEU A 98 -8.74 26.90 12.26
CA LEU A 98 -10.06 27.54 12.19
C LEU A 98 -11.21 26.60 12.62
N VAL A 99 -10.92 25.30 12.78
CA VAL A 99 -11.89 24.21 13.01
C VAL A 99 -11.72 23.58 14.40
N SER A 100 -10.95 24.23 15.29
CA SER A 100 -10.61 23.72 16.63
C SER A 100 -11.83 23.35 17.49
N GLY A 101 -12.94 24.09 17.39
CA GLY A 101 -14.17 23.77 18.10
C GLY A 101 -14.80 22.43 17.65
N PHE A 102 -14.78 22.15 16.35
CA PHE A 102 -15.23 20.86 15.82
C PHE A 102 -14.26 19.74 16.22
N TYR A 103 -12.95 19.96 16.18
CA TYR A 103 -11.97 18.97 16.63
C TYR A 103 -12.14 18.64 18.11
N GLY A 104 -12.27 19.65 18.98
CA GLY A 104 -12.52 19.45 20.40
C GLY A 104 -13.78 18.62 20.65
N MET A 105 -14.85 18.87 19.89
CA MET A 105 -16.08 18.07 19.95
C MET A 105 -15.83 16.61 19.56
N VAL A 106 -15.13 16.36 18.45
CA VAL A 106 -14.84 14.99 17.98
C VAL A 106 -13.93 14.26 18.95
N ILE A 107 -12.86 14.90 19.43
CA ILE A 107 -11.90 14.30 20.36
C ILE A 107 -12.57 13.96 21.69
N HIS A 108 -13.37 14.87 22.24
CA HIS A 108 -14.09 14.64 23.48
C HIS A 108 -15.09 13.47 23.37
N ASN A 109 -15.71 13.30 22.19
CA ASN A 109 -16.68 12.25 21.93
C ASN A 109 -16.09 11.03 21.18
N ALA A 110 -14.77 10.95 21.00
CA ALA A 110 -14.12 9.95 20.16
C ALA A 110 -14.51 8.51 20.51
N PRO A 111 -14.47 8.06 21.78
CA PRO A 111 -14.88 6.70 22.12
C PRO A 111 -16.34 6.38 21.78
N MET A 112 -17.24 7.37 21.89
CA MET A 112 -18.65 7.22 21.55
C MET A 112 -18.85 7.18 20.04
N ILE A 113 -18.20 8.08 19.30
CA ILE A 113 -18.25 8.16 17.84
C ILE A 113 -17.72 6.86 17.22
N GLU A 114 -16.55 6.38 17.66
CA GLU A 114 -15.95 5.14 17.18
C GLU A 114 -16.83 3.92 17.46
N LYS A 115 -17.31 3.78 18.71
CA LYS A 115 -18.19 2.69 19.09
C LYS A 115 -19.48 2.71 18.27
N THR A 116 -20.14 3.86 18.20
CA THR A 116 -21.45 4.00 17.52
C THR A 116 -21.31 3.81 16.03
N GLY A 117 -20.29 4.42 15.41
CA GLY A 117 -19.96 4.23 14.00
C GLY A 117 -19.73 2.76 13.67
N PHE A 118 -18.91 2.07 14.45
CA PHE A 118 -18.64 0.66 14.24
C PHE A 118 -19.91 -0.21 14.35
N TRP A 119 -20.77 0.03 15.35
CA TRP A 119 -22.03 -0.69 15.52
C TRP A 119 -22.99 -0.46 14.34
N ILE A 120 -23.22 0.79 13.96
CA ILE A 120 -24.11 1.13 12.85
C ILE A 120 -23.56 0.54 11.54
N GLY A 121 -22.25 0.70 11.26
CA GLY A 121 -21.61 0.15 10.07
C GLY A 121 -21.73 -1.37 9.98
N GLY A 122 -21.44 -2.09 11.08
CA GLY A 122 -21.57 -3.54 11.14
C GLY A 122 -23.02 -4.02 10.95
N LEU A 123 -23.99 -3.38 11.60
CA LEU A 123 -25.41 -3.70 11.45
C LEU A 123 -25.91 -3.44 10.03
N VAL A 124 -25.51 -2.33 9.42
CA VAL A 124 -25.85 -2.01 8.02
C VAL A 124 -25.30 -3.09 7.08
N LEU A 125 -24.05 -3.56 7.27
CA LEU A 125 -23.51 -4.67 6.47
C LEU A 125 -24.29 -5.97 6.65
N LEU A 126 -24.73 -6.30 7.86
CA LEU A 126 -25.57 -7.48 8.12
C LEU A 126 -26.91 -7.36 7.39
N VAL A 127 -27.58 -6.20 7.48
CA VAL A 127 -28.85 -5.94 6.80
C VAL A 127 -28.69 -6.03 5.29
N ILE A 128 -27.66 -5.38 4.72
CA ILE A 128 -27.37 -5.45 3.28
C ILE A 128 -27.10 -6.89 2.85
N SER A 129 -26.31 -7.64 3.62
CA SER A 129 -26.01 -9.05 3.34
C SER A 129 -27.29 -9.89 3.30
N TYR A 130 -28.24 -9.64 4.20
CA TYR A 130 -29.54 -10.30 4.23
C TYR A 130 -30.40 -9.94 3.01
N LEU A 131 -30.50 -8.66 2.67
CA LEU A 131 -31.28 -8.20 1.50
C LEU A 131 -30.73 -8.78 0.19
N LEU A 132 -29.41 -8.90 0.07
CA LEU A 132 -28.74 -9.41 -1.13
C LEU A 132 -28.84 -10.94 -1.32
N ILE A 133 -29.38 -11.69 -0.35
CA ILE A 133 -29.66 -13.14 -0.51
C ILE A 133 -30.58 -13.39 -1.71
N TYR A 134 -31.53 -12.47 -1.94
CA TYR A 134 -32.58 -12.62 -2.96
C TYR A 134 -32.17 -12.17 -4.36
N GLU A 135 -31.00 -11.54 -4.50
CA GLU A 135 -30.55 -11.03 -5.80
C GLU A 135 -30.10 -12.15 -6.73
N LYS A 136 -30.17 -11.93 -8.06
CA LYS A 136 -29.68 -12.90 -9.05
C LYS A 136 -28.21 -12.65 -9.36
N VAL A 137 -27.38 -13.71 -9.26
CA VAL A 137 -25.95 -13.66 -9.59
C VAL A 137 -25.78 -13.74 -11.12
N LYS A 138 -25.20 -12.70 -11.74
CA LYS A 138 -24.84 -12.69 -13.17
C LYS A 138 -23.34 -12.96 -13.31
N LYS A 139 -22.97 -14.02 -14.02
CA LYS A 139 -21.55 -14.27 -14.36
C LYS A 139 -21.08 -13.30 -15.45
N PRO A 140 -19.80 -12.89 -15.44
CA PRO A 140 -18.76 -13.23 -14.45
C PRO A 140 -18.76 -12.26 -13.25
N CYS A 141 -18.58 -12.77 -12.04
CA CYS A 141 -18.55 -11.99 -10.78
C CYS A 141 -17.95 -12.82 -9.64
N LEU A 142 -17.59 -12.17 -8.52
CA LEU A 142 -16.93 -12.81 -7.39
C LEU A 142 -17.80 -13.88 -6.71
N LEU A 143 -19.08 -13.61 -6.48
CA LEU A 143 -19.96 -14.61 -5.87
C LEU A 143 -20.21 -15.80 -6.82
N GLY A 144 -20.17 -15.57 -8.14
CA GLY A 144 -20.26 -16.64 -9.14
C GLY A 144 -19.02 -17.54 -9.22
N ILE A 145 -17.91 -17.13 -8.61
CA ILE A 145 -16.70 -17.96 -8.41
C ILE A 145 -16.88 -18.88 -7.19
N ILE A 146 -17.40 -18.32 -6.09
CA ILE A 146 -17.56 -18.98 -4.79
C ILE A 146 -18.77 -19.92 -4.76
N HIS A 147 -19.88 -19.55 -5.41
CA HIS A 147 -21.16 -20.25 -5.37
C HIS A 147 -21.76 -20.49 -6.77
N GLU A 148 -22.44 -21.63 -6.97
CA GLU A 148 -23.13 -21.92 -8.24
C GLU A 148 -24.39 -21.05 -8.41
N ALA A 149 -24.61 -20.55 -9.62
CA ALA A 149 -25.47 -19.40 -9.95
C ALA A 149 -26.99 -19.60 -9.77
N LYS A 150 -27.44 -20.66 -9.10
CA LYS A 150 -28.86 -20.98 -8.95
C LYS A 150 -29.49 -20.15 -7.83
N LEU A 151 -30.77 -19.81 -7.99
CA LEU A 151 -31.56 -19.23 -6.92
C LEU A 151 -31.66 -20.23 -5.77
N VAL A 152 -31.74 -19.70 -4.57
CA VAL A 152 -31.68 -20.48 -3.34
C VAL A 152 -33.09 -20.74 -2.82
N GLU A 153 -33.48 -22.02 -2.77
CA GLU A 153 -34.82 -22.43 -2.34
C GLU A 153 -34.85 -22.85 -0.87
N ARG A 154 -33.82 -23.55 -0.37
CA ARG A 154 -33.79 -24.11 0.98
C ARG A 154 -33.25 -23.12 2.01
N ALA A 155 -33.81 -23.12 3.23
CA ALA A 155 -33.39 -22.24 4.32
C ALA A 155 -31.89 -22.35 4.65
N GLY A 156 -31.34 -23.56 4.72
CA GLY A 156 -29.90 -23.76 4.97
C GLY A 156 -29.00 -23.15 3.90
N GLN A 157 -29.40 -23.22 2.63
CA GLN A 157 -28.67 -22.57 1.54
C GLN A 157 -28.77 -21.04 1.65
N LYS A 158 -29.89 -20.48 2.15
CA LYS A 158 -30.01 -19.02 2.37
C LYS A 158 -29.03 -18.55 3.43
N ILE A 159 -28.84 -19.33 4.50
CA ILE A 159 -27.85 -19.06 5.56
C ILE A 159 -26.43 -19.10 4.99
N VAL A 160 -26.08 -20.15 4.23
CA VAL A 160 -24.74 -20.24 3.60
C VAL A 160 -24.49 -19.06 2.66
N ARG A 161 -25.51 -18.68 1.88
CA ARG A 161 -25.42 -17.54 0.96
C ARG A 161 -25.28 -16.21 1.70
N PHE A 162 -26.05 -16.00 2.77
CA PHE A 162 -25.93 -14.85 3.67
C PHE A 162 -24.51 -14.71 4.21
N LEU A 163 -23.98 -15.78 4.81
CA LEU A 163 -22.64 -15.80 5.38
C LEU A 163 -21.57 -15.57 4.31
N SER A 164 -21.74 -16.13 3.10
CA SER A 164 -20.82 -15.91 1.99
C SER A 164 -20.82 -14.46 1.52
N ILE A 165 -21.99 -13.83 1.38
CA ILE A 165 -22.10 -12.41 1.00
C ILE A 165 -21.47 -11.53 2.07
N TYR A 166 -21.78 -11.78 3.33
CA TYR A 166 -21.25 -11.03 4.47
C TYR A 166 -19.73 -11.16 4.55
N LEU A 167 -19.17 -12.37 4.43
CA LEU A 167 -17.73 -12.60 4.42
C LEU A 167 -17.04 -11.92 3.24
N VAL A 168 -17.66 -11.93 2.05
CA VAL A 168 -17.13 -11.21 0.87
C VAL A 168 -17.14 -9.70 1.09
N LEU A 169 -18.20 -9.14 1.68
CA LEU A 169 -18.28 -7.71 2.00
C LEU A 169 -17.24 -7.33 3.06
N ILE A 170 -17.03 -8.15 4.09
CA ILE A 170 -15.95 -7.95 5.06
C ILE A 170 -14.58 -8.08 4.37
N SER A 171 -14.41 -9.04 3.46
CA SER A 171 -13.14 -9.23 2.75
C SER A 171 -12.79 -8.02 1.91
N ILE A 172 -13.75 -7.46 1.17
CA ILE A 172 -13.55 -6.22 0.40
C ILE A 172 -13.27 -5.05 1.33
N PHE A 173 -13.96 -4.96 2.48
CA PHE A 173 -13.71 -3.92 3.47
C PHE A 173 -12.25 -3.96 3.97
N VAL A 174 -11.80 -5.10 4.49
CA VAL A 174 -10.48 -5.25 5.10
C VAL A 174 -9.36 -5.18 4.06
N VAL A 175 -9.51 -5.88 2.93
CA VAL A 175 -8.42 -6.06 1.97
C VAL A 175 -8.35 -4.93 0.94
N VAL A 176 -9.48 -4.32 0.59
CA VAL A 176 -9.50 -3.29 -0.46
C VAL A 176 -9.75 -1.91 0.12
N PHE A 177 -10.80 -1.75 0.92
CA PHE A 177 -11.21 -0.43 1.40
C PHE A 177 -10.27 0.10 2.51
N MET A 178 -9.97 -0.70 3.53
CA MET A 178 -9.05 -0.30 4.60
C MET A 178 -7.65 -0.03 4.05
N LEU A 179 -7.12 -0.93 3.20
CA LEU A 179 -5.85 -0.67 2.51
C LEU A 179 -5.91 0.63 1.71
N ALA A 180 -6.97 0.87 0.92
CA ALA A 180 -7.09 2.11 0.17
C ALA A 180 -7.11 3.36 1.07
N ILE A 181 -7.88 3.35 2.17
CA ILE A 181 -7.91 4.45 3.14
C ILE A 181 -6.54 4.67 3.77
N GLU A 182 -5.88 3.60 4.21
CA GLU A 182 -4.55 3.65 4.80
C GLU A 182 -3.52 4.21 3.80
N TRP A 183 -3.59 3.78 2.55
CA TRP A 183 -2.73 4.29 1.48
C TRP A 183 -3.01 5.76 1.18
N LEU A 184 -4.26 6.20 1.24
CA LEU A 184 -4.62 7.60 1.06
C LEU A 184 -4.13 8.46 2.22
N ALA A 185 -4.23 7.91 3.42
CA ALA A 185 -3.86 8.52 4.67
C ALA A 185 -2.35 8.70 4.82
N VAL A 186 -1.58 7.68 4.43
CA VAL A 186 -0.13 7.62 4.64
C VAL A 186 0.64 7.91 3.36
N THR A 187 0.20 7.41 2.20
CA THR A 187 1.07 7.25 1.01
C THR A 187 0.73 8.14 -0.18
N VAL A 188 -0.51 8.61 -0.28
CA VAL A 188 -0.85 9.60 -1.31
C VAL A 188 -0.24 10.96 -0.97
N ASP A 189 0.36 11.14 0.22
CA ASP A 189 0.78 12.45 0.73
C ASP A 189 1.88 13.17 -0.07
N ALA A 190 2.65 12.50 -0.94
CA ALA A 190 3.43 13.15 -2.00
C ALA A 190 4.34 12.24 -2.84
N PRO A 191 5.08 11.26 -2.28
CA PRO A 191 6.22 10.65 -3.00
C PRO A 191 5.83 9.83 -4.23
N ILE A 192 4.73 9.07 -4.17
CA ILE A 192 4.24 8.26 -5.31
C ILE A 192 3.65 9.18 -6.38
N MET A 193 2.86 10.17 -5.97
CA MET A 193 2.33 11.19 -6.88
C MET A 193 3.48 11.97 -7.55
N MET A 194 4.52 12.31 -6.79
CA MET A 194 5.75 12.91 -7.29
C MET A 194 6.48 11.99 -8.26
N ALA A 195 6.60 10.70 -7.97
CA ALA A 195 7.21 9.74 -8.88
C ALA A 195 6.44 9.65 -10.21
N ILE A 196 5.10 9.65 -10.17
CA ILE A 196 4.25 9.67 -11.37
C ILE A 196 4.43 10.99 -12.13
N VAL A 197 4.35 12.13 -11.44
CA VAL A 197 4.51 13.46 -12.04
C VAL A 197 5.91 13.63 -12.65
N PHE A 198 6.97 13.26 -11.94
CA PHE A 198 8.35 13.31 -12.46
C PHE A 198 8.58 12.33 -13.60
N PHE A 199 8.01 11.13 -13.55
CA PHE A 199 8.09 10.17 -14.64
C PHE A 199 7.42 10.73 -15.90
N ASP A 200 6.23 11.32 -15.76
CA ASP A 200 5.51 11.89 -16.88
C ASP A 200 6.20 13.16 -17.40
N LEU A 201 6.70 14.05 -16.54
CA LEU A 201 7.54 15.18 -16.93
C LEU A 201 8.80 14.72 -17.68
N PHE A 202 9.47 13.67 -17.19
CA PHE A 202 10.63 13.08 -17.84
C PHE A 202 10.27 12.52 -19.22
N VAL A 203 9.13 11.83 -19.36
CA VAL A 203 8.62 11.33 -20.64
C VAL A 203 8.28 12.49 -21.59
N ILE A 204 7.71 13.59 -21.09
CA ILE A 204 7.39 14.80 -21.85
C ILE A 204 8.67 15.44 -22.40
N VAL A 205 9.65 15.70 -21.52
CA VAL A 205 10.95 16.27 -21.90
C VAL A 205 11.66 15.36 -22.89
N LYS A 206 11.67 14.05 -22.65
CA LYS A 206 12.35 13.07 -23.50
C LYS A 206 11.68 12.87 -24.87
N ARG A 207 10.35 12.98 -24.97
CA ARG A 207 9.65 12.72 -26.22
C ARG A 207 9.64 13.90 -27.18
N GLY A 208 9.93 15.13 -26.73
CA GLY A 208 10.27 16.30 -27.56
C GLY A 208 9.30 16.66 -28.70
N ARG A 209 8.16 15.98 -28.80
CA ARG A 209 7.19 16.08 -29.89
C ARG A 209 5.88 16.51 -29.28
N GLY A 210 5.33 17.61 -29.81
CA GLY A 210 4.07 18.20 -29.38
C GLY A 210 3.04 17.12 -29.07
N MET A 211 2.83 16.87 -27.78
CA MET A 211 1.67 16.11 -27.38
C MET A 211 0.48 16.94 -27.81
N LYS A 212 -0.44 16.34 -28.56
CA LYS A 212 -1.81 16.84 -28.61
C LYS A 212 -2.21 17.07 -27.16
N THR A 213 -2.67 18.27 -26.85
CA THR A 213 -3.08 18.77 -25.53
C THR A 213 -4.32 18.04 -24.99
N GLU A 214 -4.40 16.72 -25.17
CA GLU A 214 -5.12 15.92 -24.19
C GLU A 214 -4.43 16.17 -22.87
N SER A 215 -5.14 16.88 -21.97
CA SER A 215 -4.58 17.35 -20.72
C SER A 215 -3.97 16.16 -19.98
N PHE A 216 -2.78 16.36 -19.41
CA PHE A 216 -2.14 15.39 -18.53
C PHE A 216 -3.14 14.81 -17.51
N LEU A 217 -4.01 15.68 -16.98
CA LEU A 217 -5.12 15.35 -16.10
C LEU A 217 -6.08 14.30 -16.68
N LYS A 218 -6.45 14.42 -17.97
CA LYS A 218 -7.28 13.42 -18.64
C LYS A 218 -6.59 12.07 -18.70
N LYS A 219 -5.28 12.03 -19.00
CA LYS A 219 -4.52 10.76 -19.02
C LYS A 219 -4.40 10.14 -17.63
N VAL A 220 -4.17 10.93 -16.59
CA VAL A 220 -4.12 10.45 -15.19
C VAL A 220 -5.50 9.95 -14.75
N SER A 221 -6.56 10.72 -15.06
CA SER A 221 -7.94 10.33 -14.79
C SER A 221 -8.30 9.02 -15.50
N GLU A 222 -8.09 8.92 -16.82
CA GLU A 222 -8.31 7.71 -17.59
C GLU A 222 -7.43 6.55 -17.11
N ALA A 223 -6.17 6.79 -16.72
CA ALA A 223 -5.30 5.77 -16.17
C ALA A 223 -5.86 5.23 -14.84
N SER A 224 -6.38 6.10 -13.97
CA SER A 224 -7.01 5.69 -12.72
C SER A 224 -8.28 4.87 -12.97
N GLU A 225 -9.20 5.33 -13.84
CA GLU A 225 -10.42 4.60 -14.18
C GLU A 225 -10.13 3.25 -14.86
N ASN A 226 -9.15 3.24 -15.76
CA ASN A 226 -8.68 2.01 -16.40
C ASN A 226 -8.02 1.07 -15.40
N PHE A 227 -7.25 1.59 -14.43
CA PHE A 227 -6.68 0.80 -13.36
C PHE A 227 -7.78 0.14 -12.52
N TYR A 228 -8.76 0.92 -12.04
CA TYR A 228 -9.89 0.39 -11.25
C TYR A 228 -10.70 -0.64 -12.04
N SER A 229 -11.10 -0.34 -13.28
CA SER A 229 -11.89 -1.26 -14.10
C SER A 229 -11.15 -2.57 -14.42
N ARG A 230 -9.85 -2.49 -14.71
CA ARG A 230 -9.01 -3.68 -14.91
C ARG A 230 -8.81 -4.45 -13.60
N PHE A 231 -8.57 -3.75 -12.51
CA PHE A 231 -8.44 -4.34 -11.18
C PHE A 231 -9.70 -5.12 -10.79
N ILE A 232 -10.88 -4.51 -10.97
CA ILE A 232 -12.19 -5.16 -10.78
C ILE A 232 -12.33 -6.40 -11.65
N SER A 233 -11.92 -6.32 -12.92
CA SER A 233 -12.01 -7.46 -13.83
C SER A 233 -11.23 -8.69 -13.35
N PHE A 234 -10.20 -8.50 -12.52
CA PHE A 234 -9.46 -9.62 -11.94
C PHE A 234 -10.27 -10.42 -10.91
N PHE A 235 -11.27 -9.82 -10.25
CA PHE A 235 -12.15 -10.54 -9.32
C PHE A 235 -13.27 -11.34 -10.02
N HIS A 236 -13.38 -11.25 -11.35
CA HIS A 236 -14.42 -11.91 -12.12
C HIS A 236 -14.10 -13.36 -12.52
N SER A 237 -12.84 -13.81 -12.40
CA SER A 237 -12.47 -15.19 -12.72
C SER A 237 -11.55 -15.84 -11.68
N ARG A 238 -11.69 -17.16 -11.49
CA ARG A 238 -10.81 -17.98 -10.62
C ARG A 238 -9.33 -17.87 -10.97
N LYS A 239 -9.01 -17.66 -12.25
CA LYS A 239 -7.62 -17.57 -12.72
C LYS A 239 -6.99 -16.21 -12.43
N THR A 240 -7.81 -15.16 -12.37
CA THR A 240 -7.36 -13.78 -12.21
C THR A 240 -7.43 -13.29 -10.77
N ILE A 241 -8.25 -13.92 -9.92
CA ILE A 241 -8.36 -13.51 -8.51
C ILE A 241 -7.04 -13.69 -7.75
N THR A 242 -6.27 -14.73 -8.07
CA THR A 242 -4.93 -14.93 -7.51
C THR A 242 -4.00 -13.78 -7.89
N ILE A 243 -4.11 -13.29 -9.11
CA ILE A 243 -3.34 -12.14 -9.61
C ILE A 243 -3.75 -10.85 -8.88
N ALA A 244 -5.04 -10.65 -8.63
CA ALA A 244 -5.52 -9.51 -7.85
C ALA A 244 -4.99 -9.52 -6.41
N ILE A 245 -5.16 -10.65 -5.70
CA ILE A 245 -4.72 -10.78 -4.30
C ILE A 245 -3.21 -10.56 -4.19
N THR A 246 -2.43 -11.23 -5.03
CA THR A 246 -0.97 -11.06 -5.05
C THR A 246 -0.54 -9.66 -5.46
N GLY A 247 -1.30 -9.01 -6.35
CA GLY A 247 -1.06 -7.64 -6.77
C GLY A 247 -1.31 -6.63 -5.65
N LEU A 248 -2.36 -6.83 -4.86
CA LEU A 248 -2.62 -6.01 -3.67
C LEU A 248 -1.53 -6.17 -2.61
N LEU A 249 -1.07 -7.40 -2.38
CA LEU A 249 0.01 -7.69 -1.42
C LEU A 249 1.33 -7.01 -1.83
N VAL A 250 1.64 -7.03 -3.12
CA VAL A 250 2.78 -6.33 -3.70
C VAL A 250 2.60 -4.80 -3.63
N LEU A 251 1.40 -4.30 -3.89
CA LEU A 251 1.12 -2.87 -3.83
C LEU A 251 1.30 -2.33 -2.40
N HIS A 252 0.91 -3.10 -1.40
CA HIS A 252 1.16 -2.80 0.01
C HIS A 252 2.67 -2.63 0.30
N LEU A 253 3.52 -3.55 -0.20
CA LEU A 253 4.98 -3.42 -0.08
C LEU A 253 5.53 -2.16 -0.78
N LEU A 254 5.02 -1.83 -1.98
CA LEU A 254 5.48 -0.65 -2.74
C LEU A 254 5.19 0.66 -2.00
N ILE A 255 4.19 0.65 -1.14
CA ILE A 255 3.75 1.82 -0.40
C ILE A 255 4.74 2.16 0.71
N ASP A 256 5.33 1.16 1.35
CA ASP A 256 6.39 1.39 2.34
C ASP A 256 7.68 1.92 1.73
N ILE A 257 7.92 1.73 0.42
CA ILE A 257 8.97 2.47 -0.28
C ILE A 257 8.70 3.97 -0.21
N GLY A 258 7.44 4.37 -0.42
CA GLY A 258 7.00 5.76 -0.34
C GLY A 258 7.06 6.32 1.08
N ASN A 259 6.68 5.51 2.08
CA ASN A 259 6.60 5.94 3.48
C ASN A 259 7.96 5.99 4.18
N PHE A 260 8.88 5.08 3.84
CA PHE A 260 10.16 4.95 4.55
C PHE A 260 11.36 5.25 3.65
N ILE A 261 11.49 4.52 2.53
CA ILE A 261 12.73 4.55 1.74
C ILE A 261 12.95 5.90 1.06
N ILE A 262 11.91 6.51 0.48
CA ILE A 262 12.04 7.85 -0.13
C ILE A 262 12.38 8.90 0.95
N PRO A 263 11.63 9.00 2.07
CA PRO A 263 11.97 9.91 3.15
C PRO A 263 13.39 9.75 3.71
N TYR A 264 13.86 8.52 3.93
CA TYR A 264 15.22 8.27 4.43
C TYR A 264 16.32 8.66 3.44
N THR A 265 16.08 8.47 2.15
CA THR A 265 17.08 8.78 1.12
C THR A 265 17.13 10.26 0.77
N THR A 266 15.98 10.94 0.80
CA THR A 266 15.85 12.35 0.41
C THR A 266 15.95 13.32 1.59
N GLY A 267 15.70 12.85 2.81
CA GLY A 267 15.52 13.69 4.00
C GLY A 267 14.17 14.42 4.05
N LEU A 268 13.27 14.16 3.09
CA LEU A 268 11.93 14.75 3.04
C LEU A 268 10.95 13.82 3.74
N PHE A 269 10.91 13.88 5.06
CA PHE A 269 10.05 13.04 5.88
C PHE A 269 8.98 13.86 6.61
N TYR A 270 7.80 13.27 6.81
CA TYR A 270 6.71 13.91 7.53
C TYR A 270 6.96 13.81 9.06
N PRO A 271 7.30 14.90 9.76
CA PRO A 271 7.82 14.80 11.13
C PRO A 271 6.86 14.13 12.11
N LYS A 272 5.55 14.32 11.96
CA LYS A 272 4.55 13.73 12.86
C LYS A 272 4.44 12.21 12.72
N TYR A 273 4.49 11.69 11.51
CA TYR A 273 4.44 10.24 11.27
C TYR A 273 5.66 9.58 11.91
N PHE A 274 6.85 10.12 11.66
CA PHE A 274 8.09 9.59 12.22
C PHE A 274 8.24 9.81 13.74
N ALA A 275 7.67 10.89 14.28
CA ALA A 275 7.64 11.13 15.72
C ALA A 275 6.83 10.06 16.47
N GLN A 276 5.78 9.52 15.85
CA GLN A 276 4.99 8.43 16.43
C GLN A 276 5.75 7.10 16.45
N LEU A 277 6.63 6.86 15.47
CA LEU A 277 7.40 5.62 15.37
C LEU A 277 8.55 5.54 16.40
N GLY A 278 9.10 6.70 16.79
CA GLY A 278 10.09 6.79 17.87
C GLY A 278 11.53 7.02 17.38
N ALA A 279 12.51 6.41 18.04
CA ALA A 279 13.92 6.55 17.69
C ALA A 279 14.32 5.58 16.57
N GLY A 280 15.36 5.93 15.79
CA GLY A 280 15.87 5.06 14.71
C GLY A 280 15.37 5.41 13.31
N HIS A 281 14.78 6.59 13.13
CA HIS A 281 14.22 7.03 11.83
C HIS A 281 14.98 8.20 11.21
N ASN A 282 16.31 8.18 11.33
CA ASN A 282 17.12 9.29 10.85
C ASN A 282 17.32 9.21 9.33
N PRO A 283 17.31 10.35 8.62
CA PRO A 283 17.70 10.37 7.21
C PRO A 283 19.11 9.82 7.02
N LEU A 284 19.33 9.06 5.94
CA LEU A 284 20.62 8.46 5.64
C LEU A 284 21.71 9.50 5.43
N GLY A 285 21.38 10.67 4.88
CA GLY A 285 22.33 11.78 4.72
C GLY A 285 22.89 12.26 6.06
N PHE A 286 22.07 12.29 7.11
CA PHE A 286 22.51 12.64 8.46
C PHE A 286 23.44 11.56 9.04
N LEU A 287 23.03 10.29 8.95
CA LEU A 287 23.84 9.17 9.45
C LEU A 287 25.20 9.07 8.73
N MET A 288 25.21 9.28 7.41
CA MET A 288 26.43 9.31 6.61
C MET A 288 27.37 10.44 7.03
N ALA A 289 26.84 11.61 7.40
CA ALA A 289 27.64 12.73 7.90
C ALA A 289 28.30 12.40 9.24
N LEU A 290 27.61 11.68 10.13
CA LEU A 290 28.18 11.19 11.39
C LEU A 290 29.32 10.19 11.12
N ASP A 291 29.11 9.24 10.21
CA ASP A 291 30.13 8.25 9.84
C ASP A 291 31.33 8.90 9.14
N PHE A 292 31.12 9.96 8.36
CA PHE A 292 32.21 10.76 7.79
C PHE A 292 33.01 11.53 8.84
N ALA A 293 32.37 12.01 9.90
CA ALA A 293 33.05 12.70 10.99
C ALA A 293 33.91 11.75 11.84
N ALA A 294 33.60 10.45 11.84
CA ALA A 294 34.35 9.43 12.58
C ALA A 294 35.66 8.99 11.91
N THR A 295 36.02 9.54 10.74
CA THR A 295 37.25 9.17 10.01
C THR A 295 37.80 10.34 9.20
N ASP A 296 39.11 10.54 9.25
CA ASP A 296 39.78 11.57 8.42
C ASP A 296 40.21 11.05 7.04
N CYS A 297 40.32 9.73 6.87
CA CYS A 297 40.79 9.12 5.62
C CYS A 297 39.79 9.30 4.46
N ILE A 298 40.23 9.93 3.36
CA ILE A 298 39.38 10.18 2.18
C ILE A 298 38.89 8.88 1.51
N PHE A 299 39.75 7.87 1.42
CA PHE A 299 39.38 6.57 0.85
C PHE A 299 38.27 5.89 1.67
N MET A 300 38.33 6.06 2.99
CA MET A 300 37.31 5.55 3.89
C MET A 300 35.97 6.28 3.70
N LYS A 301 35.97 7.61 3.51
CA LYS A 301 34.76 8.39 3.21
C LYS A 301 34.11 7.96 1.89
N ILE A 302 34.91 7.73 0.84
CA ILE A 302 34.41 7.17 -0.43
C ILE A 302 33.80 5.79 -0.20
N GLY A 303 34.45 4.95 0.61
CA GLY A 303 33.94 3.64 0.98
C GLY A 303 32.59 3.71 1.71
N ILE A 304 32.46 4.59 2.70
CA ILE A 304 31.21 4.84 3.42
C ILE A 304 30.11 5.27 2.43
N MET A 305 30.39 6.24 1.54
CA MET A 305 29.42 6.67 0.52
C MET A 305 28.93 5.51 -0.36
N LEU A 306 29.84 4.62 -0.78
CA LEU A 306 29.49 3.44 -1.57
C LEU A 306 28.67 2.42 -0.76
N VAL A 307 28.96 2.23 0.53
CA VAL A 307 28.16 1.35 1.41
C VAL A 307 26.74 1.86 1.55
N TYR A 308 26.56 3.17 1.72
CA TYR A 308 25.24 3.81 1.75
C TYR A 308 24.50 3.64 0.42
N LEU A 309 25.16 3.93 -0.70
CA LEU A 309 24.56 3.78 -2.03
C LEU A 309 24.14 2.33 -2.31
N PHE A 310 24.99 1.36 -1.98
CA PHE A 310 24.70 -0.05 -2.19
C PHE A 310 23.56 -0.55 -1.28
N ASN A 311 23.46 -0.10 -0.03
CA ASN A 311 22.30 -0.39 0.81
C ASN A 311 21.00 0.14 0.19
N ILE A 312 20.99 1.39 -0.30
CA ILE A 312 19.83 1.99 -0.97
C ILE A 312 19.43 1.19 -2.22
N ILE A 313 20.41 0.81 -3.05
CA ILE A 313 20.16 -0.01 -4.25
C ILE A 313 19.59 -1.38 -3.87
N ALA A 314 20.16 -2.03 -2.85
CA ALA A 314 19.70 -3.34 -2.40
C ALA A 314 18.26 -3.29 -1.89
N VAL A 315 17.94 -2.37 -0.97
CA VAL A 315 16.58 -2.26 -0.41
C VAL A 315 15.57 -1.93 -1.51
N LEU A 316 15.87 -0.98 -2.41
CA LEU A 316 14.98 -0.67 -3.53
C LEU A 316 14.76 -1.88 -4.44
N MET A 317 15.79 -2.65 -4.76
CA MET A 317 15.64 -3.85 -5.59
C MET A 317 14.89 -4.97 -4.86
N LEU A 318 15.07 -5.11 -3.55
CA LEU A 318 14.34 -6.10 -2.73
C LEU A 318 12.85 -5.76 -2.60
N PHE A 319 12.49 -4.47 -2.48
CA PHE A 319 11.09 -4.02 -2.42
C PHE A 319 10.41 -3.94 -3.80
N ILE A 320 11.14 -3.55 -4.87
CA ILE A 320 10.59 -3.49 -6.24
C ILE A 320 10.54 -4.88 -6.88
N GLY A 321 11.41 -5.80 -6.44
CA GLY A 321 11.54 -7.15 -6.97
C GLY A 321 10.23 -7.95 -7.03
N PRO A 322 9.39 -7.97 -5.97
CA PRO A 322 8.10 -8.65 -6.00
C PRO A 322 7.12 -8.03 -6.99
N ALA A 323 7.14 -6.70 -7.15
CA ALA A 323 6.34 -6.01 -8.17
C ALA A 323 6.80 -6.35 -9.59
N TYR A 324 8.11 -6.40 -9.81
CA TYR A 324 8.65 -6.85 -11.09
C TYR A 324 8.27 -8.30 -11.38
N ALA A 325 8.38 -9.19 -10.40
CA ALA A 325 8.00 -10.60 -10.53
C ALA A 325 6.50 -10.76 -10.83
N TRP A 326 5.64 -10.04 -10.10
CA TRP A 326 4.21 -10.01 -10.34
C TRP A 326 3.86 -9.53 -11.76
N TYR A 327 4.45 -8.42 -12.20
CA TYR A 327 4.28 -7.89 -13.55
C TYR A 327 4.68 -8.92 -14.61
N TYR A 328 5.80 -9.61 -14.39
CA TYR A 328 6.29 -10.67 -15.27
C TYR A 328 5.31 -11.86 -15.36
N PHE A 329 4.79 -12.32 -14.22
CA PHE A 329 3.83 -13.43 -14.18
C PHE A 329 2.56 -13.12 -14.99
N HIS A 330 2.13 -11.85 -14.95
CA HIS A 330 0.95 -11.36 -15.64
C HIS A 330 1.17 -11.20 -17.15
N HIS A 331 2.25 -10.53 -17.58
CA HIS A 331 2.42 -10.14 -18.98
C HIS A 331 3.13 -11.17 -19.88
N LYS A 332 3.64 -12.28 -19.33
CA LYS A 332 4.34 -13.35 -20.10
C LYS A 332 5.48 -12.84 -21.01
N LYS A 333 6.04 -11.65 -20.76
CA LYS A 333 7.13 -11.07 -21.57
C LYS A 333 8.47 -11.62 -21.11
N ARG A 334 9.42 -11.87 -22.01
CA ARG A 334 10.78 -12.31 -21.63
C ARG A 334 11.46 -11.28 -20.74
N VAL A 335 12.08 -11.76 -19.66
CA VAL A 335 12.85 -10.98 -18.70
C VAL A 335 14.09 -10.39 -19.37
N LYS A 336 14.23 -9.06 -19.37
CA LYS A 336 15.46 -8.36 -19.78
C LYS A 336 16.15 -7.73 -18.56
N ILE A 337 16.56 -8.52 -17.56
CA ILE A 337 17.31 -8.03 -16.36
C ILE A 337 18.83 -8.21 -16.52
N GLN A 338 19.31 -8.55 -17.72
CA GLN A 338 20.70 -8.99 -17.95
C GLN A 338 21.77 -8.06 -17.38
N ASN A 339 21.54 -6.75 -17.43
CA ASN A 339 22.57 -5.78 -17.10
C ASN A 339 22.59 -5.32 -15.63
N VAL A 340 21.67 -5.78 -14.79
CA VAL A 340 21.51 -5.23 -13.43
C VAL A 340 21.72 -6.29 -12.34
N MET A 341 21.70 -7.57 -12.68
CA MET A 341 21.82 -8.65 -11.67
C MET A 341 23.14 -8.63 -10.89
N TRP A 342 24.27 -8.34 -11.55
CA TRP A 342 25.56 -8.26 -10.85
C TRP A 342 25.56 -7.14 -9.81
N LEU A 343 24.97 -5.98 -10.15
CA LEU A 343 24.84 -4.85 -9.23
C LEU A 343 23.95 -5.22 -8.04
N PHE A 344 22.82 -5.91 -8.29
CA PHE A 344 21.94 -6.42 -7.24
C PHE A 344 22.69 -7.32 -6.24
N PHE A 345 23.48 -8.28 -6.71
CA PHE A 345 24.19 -9.19 -5.81
C PHE A 345 25.33 -8.51 -5.06
N GLY A 346 26.05 -7.58 -5.69
CA GLY A 346 27.03 -6.75 -5.00
C GLY A 346 26.40 -5.90 -3.90
N SER A 347 25.28 -5.25 -4.21
CA SER A 347 24.57 -4.41 -3.27
C SER A 347 23.94 -5.22 -2.14
N LEU A 348 23.42 -6.41 -2.44
CA LEU A 348 22.86 -7.35 -1.46
C LEU A 348 23.91 -7.83 -0.45
N VAL A 349 25.15 -8.08 -0.89
CA VAL A 349 26.25 -8.43 0.03
C VAL A 349 26.51 -7.31 1.03
N VAL A 350 26.58 -6.07 0.56
CA VAL A 350 26.77 -4.92 1.45
C VAL A 350 25.59 -4.77 2.41
N PHE A 351 24.36 -4.93 1.93
CA PHE A 351 23.16 -4.89 2.77
C PHE A 351 23.17 -5.97 3.86
N ILE A 352 23.62 -7.20 3.55
CA ILE A 352 23.70 -8.29 4.54
C ILE A 352 24.82 -8.06 5.56
N MET A 353 25.99 -7.58 5.10
CA MET A 353 27.18 -7.46 5.97
C MET A 353 27.21 -6.14 6.79
N GLN A 354 26.61 -5.08 6.27
CA GLN A 354 26.53 -3.74 6.89
C GLN A 354 25.12 -3.16 6.63
N PRO A 355 24.07 -3.74 7.24
CA PRO A 355 22.71 -3.31 7.02
C PRO A 355 22.51 -1.89 7.55
N LEU A 356 22.10 -0.97 6.69
CA LEU A 356 21.68 0.38 7.12
C LEU A 356 20.19 0.46 7.38
N PHE A 357 19.41 -0.49 6.87
CA PHE A 357 17.99 -0.61 7.14
C PHE A 357 17.73 -1.88 7.93
N LEU A 358 16.94 -1.79 8.99
CA LEU A 358 16.48 -2.94 9.76
C LEU A 358 14.96 -3.01 9.66
N LEU A 359 14.45 -4.24 9.52
CA LEU A 359 13.03 -4.52 9.64
C LEU A 359 12.75 -5.02 11.06
N ASP A 360 11.82 -4.39 11.76
CA ASP A 360 11.32 -4.83 13.07
C ASP A 360 9.79 -4.65 13.13
N GLU A 361 9.18 -5.10 14.23
CA GLU A 361 7.79 -4.81 14.58
C GLU A 361 7.65 -3.36 15.06
N ILE A 362 6.55 -2.70 14.70
CA ILE A 362 6.26 -1.36 15.21
C ILE A 362 5.91 -1.45 16.70
N ARG A 363 6.67 -0.77 17.55
CA ARG A 363 6.44 -0.74 19.00
C ARG A 363 5.51 0.40 19.43
N ALA A 364 5.23 1.33 18.53
CA ALA A 364 4.37 2.47 18.78
C ALA A 364 2.92 2.00 18.96
N PRO A 365 2.23 2.41 20.04
CA PRO A 365 0.83 2.03 20.24
C PRO A 365 -0.02 2.61 19.11
N PHE A 366 -0.99 1.82 18.64
CA PHE A 366 -1.97 2.18 17.62
C PHE A 366 -1.47 2.36 16.19
N VAL A 367 -0.17 2.23 15.94
CA VAL A 367 0.41 2.13 14.59
C VAL A 367 0.60 0.66 14.28
N LEU A 368 0.20 0.23 13.09
CA LEU A 368 0.31 -1.17 12.66
C LEU A 368 1.23 -1.27 11.45
N GLY A 369 2.06 -2.30 11.41
CA GLY A 369 2.81 -2.68 10.21
C GLY A 369 4.25 -3.08 10.48
N VAL A 370 5.12 -2.76 9.51
CA VAL A 370 6.56 -3.05 9.60
C VAL A 370 7.30 -1.76 9.91
N ASP A 371 8.12 -1.81 10.95
CA ASP A 371 9.06 -0.76 11.23
C ASP A 371 10.30 -0.95 10.34
N ILE A 372 10.64 0.08 9.58
CA ILE A 372 11.89 0.14 8.82
C ILE A 372 12.76 1.19 9.50
N THR A 373 13.69 0.80 10.34
CA THR A 373 14.61 1.73 11.02
C THR A 373 15.91 1.88 10.23
N THR A 374 16.59 3.01 10.43
CA THR A 374 17.91 3.30 9.89
C THR A 374 18.97 3.33 10.99
N GLN A 375 20.19 2.89 10.66
CA GLN A 375 21.32 2.92 11.58
C GLN A 375 22.62 3.35 10.87
N GLN A 376 23.60 3.78 11.67
CA GLN A 376 24.99 4.00 11.20
C GLN A 376 25.63 2.68 10.77
N ILE A 377 26.74 2.73 10.04
CA ILE A 377 27.53 1.53 9.71
C ILE A 377 28.00 0.88 11.03
N PRO A 378 27.56 -0.36 11.36
CA PRO A 378 27.85 -0.96 12.66
C PRO A 378 29.34 -1.07 12.99
N GLN A 379 30.18 -1.33 11.98
CA GLN A 379 31.62 -1.48 12.14
C GLN A 379 32.37 -0.82 10.98
N LEU A 380 32.71 0.46 11.14
CA LEU A 380 33.43 1.25 10.13
C LEU A 380 34.72 0.56 9.65
N ALA A 381 35.50 -0.05 10.55
CA ALA A 381 36.75 -0.73 10.19
C ALA A 381 36.60 -1.80 9.07
N ASN A 382 35.40 -2.37 8.90
CA ASN A 382 35.16 -3.44 7.93
C ASN A 382 34.76 -2.94 6.52
N VAL A 383 34.54 -1.63 6.34
CA VAL A 383 34.06 -1.06 5.06
C VAL A 383 34.91 -1.48 3.86
N PRO A 384 36.26 -1.40 3.88
CA PRO A 384 37.07 -1.81 2.73
C PRO A 384 36.92 -3.29 2.37
N MET A 385 36.84 -4.16 3.40
CA MET A 385 36.67 -5.60 3.22
C MET A 385 35.31 -5.93 2.61
N VAL A 386 34.24 -5.31 3.13
CA VAL A 386 32.87 -5.50 2.65
C VAL A 386 32.73 -5.07 1.18
N LEU A 387 33.33 -3.93 0.80
CA LEU A 387 33.33 -3.46 -0.59
C LEU A 387 34.14 -4.37 -1.52
N LEU A 388 35.29 -4.88 -1.06
CA LEU A 388 36.07 -5.85 -1.82
C LEU A 388 35.26 -7.12 -2.11
N ILE A 389 34.60 -7.68 -1.08
CA ILE A 389 33.74 -8.87 -1.24
C ILE A 389 32.58 -8.55 -2.18
N SER A 390 31.94 -7.39 -2.04
CA SER A 390 30.87 -6.94 -2.93
C SER A 390 31.32 -6.90 -4.40
N VAL A 391 32.47 -6.29 -4.71
CA VAL A 391 33.04 -6.22 -6.06
C VAL A 391 33.37 -7.61 -6.61
N LEU A 392 33.93 -8.51 -5.80
CA LEU A 392 34.20 -9.89 -6.21
C LEU A 392 32.90 -10.63 -6.55
N VAL A 393 31.86 -10.50 -5.73
CA VAL A 393 30.54 -11.09 -5.97
C VAL A 393 29.91 -10.48 -7.23
N MET A 394 30.03 -9.18 -7.46
CA MET A 394 29.60 -8.53 -8.71
C MET A 394 30.30 -9.16 -9.93
N GLY A 395 31.62 -9.35 -9.87
CA GLY A 395 32.40 -9.99 -10.93
C GLY A 395 31.94 -11.42 -11.22
N ILE A 396 31.72 -12.22 -10.17
CA ILE A 396 31.21 -13.60 -10.28
C ILE A 396 29.83 -13.61 -10.95
N PHE A 397 28.87 -12.82 -10.46
CA PHE A 397 27.52 -12.79 -11.02
C PHE A 397 27.45 -12.12 -12.39
N TYR A 398 28.39 -11.26 -12.74
CA TYR A 398 28.55 -10.74 -14.09
C TYR A 398 28.94 -11.86 -15.07
N ILE A 399 29.96 -12.66 -14.73
CA ILE A 399 30.42 -13.78 -15.54
C ILE A 399 29.33 -14.86 -15.64
N LEU A 400 28.73 -15.24 -14.51
CA LEU A 400 27.65 -16.22 -14.47
C LEU A 400 26.41 -15.73 -15.24
N GLY A 401 26.06 -14.45 -15.11
CA GLY A 401 24.93 -13.84 -15.82
C GLY A 401 25.09 -13.85 -17.34
N ARG A 402 26.34 -13.76 -17.85
CA ARG A 402 26.63 -13.94 -19.27
C ARG A 402 26.48 -15.39 -19.73
N LYS A 403 26.84 -16.37 -18.89
CA LYS A 403 26.75 -17.80 -19.21
C LYS A 403 25.32 -18.35 -19.10
N ASP A 404 24.64 -18.08 -17.99
CA ASP A 404 23.30 -18.57 -17.68
C ASP A 404 22.50 -17.53 -16.89
N ILE A 405 21.95 -16.54 -17.62
CA ILE A 405 21.12 -15.49 -17.04
C ILE A 405 19.88 -16.06 -16.31
N ARG A 406 19.38 -17.21 -16.73
CA ARG A 406 18.16 -17.80 -16.14
C ARG A 406 18.44 -18.23 -14.71
N ARG A 407 19.56 -18.91 -14.47
CA ARG A 407 19.95 -19.33 -13.11
C ARG A 407 20.24 -18.15 -12.21
N THR A 408 21.00 -17.16 -12.67
CA THR A 408 21.30 -15.97 -11.84
C THR A 408 20.05 -15.19 -11.49
N ALA A 409 19.12 -15.01 -12.45
CA ALA A 409 17.83 -14.39 -12.18
C ALA A 409 16.98 -15.21 -11.20
N GLN A 410 17.00 -16.55 -11.28
CA GLN A 410 16.28 -17.41 -10.33
C GLN A 410 16.78 -17.27 -8.90
N VAL A 411 18.10 -17.19 -8.70
CA VAL A 411 18.70 -16.92 -7.39
C VAL A 411 18.32 -15.52 -6.91
N GLY A 412 18.33 -14.52 -7.79
CA GLY A 412 17.92 -13.16 -7.45
C GLY A 412 16.46 -13.09 -7.00
N PHE A 413 15.55 -13.73 -7.75
CA PHE A 413 14.15 -13.85 -7.36
C PHE A 413 13.96 -14.61 -6.06
N MET A 414 14.78 -15.62 -5.78
CA MET A 414 14.71 -16.32 -4.50
C MET A 414 15.06 -15.39 -3.33
N ALA A 415 16.14 -14.60 -3.44
CA ALA A 415 16.49 -13.60 -2.43
C ALA A 415 15.35 -12.58 -2.22
N VAL A 416 14.78 -12.08 -3.32
CA VAL A 416 13.61 -11.19 -3.30
C VAL A 416 12.40 -11.82 -2.60
N PHE A 417 12.10 -13.10 -2.86
CA PHE A 417 10.94 -13.77 -2.25
C PHE A 417 11.14 -14.09 -0.78
N VAL A 418 12.37 -14.42 -0.38
CA VAL A 418 12.72 -14.59 1.04
C VAL A 418 12.56 -13.26 1.77
N TYR A 419 13.09 -12.16 1.21
CA TYR A 419 12.93 -10.84 1.80
C TYR A 419 11.46 -10.41 1.87
N PHE A 420 10.68 -10.64 0.82
CA PHE A 420 9.25 -10.36 0.83
C PHE A 420 8.51 -11.18 1.89
N GLY A 421 8.86 -12.46 2.06
CA GLY A 421 8.31 -13.30 3.13
C GLY A 421 8.66 -12.78 4.52
N LEU A 422 9.89 -12.31 4.73
CA LEU A 422 10.34 -11.71 5.99
C LEU A 422 9.58 -10.42 6.30
N TYR A 423 9.43 -9.54 5.32
CA TYR A 423 8.63 -8.32 5.46
C TYR A 423 7.18 -8.64 5.85
N LEU A 424 6.54 -9.57 5.13
CA LEU A 424 5.15 -9.96 5.42
C LEU A 424 5.02 -10.64 6.79
N TYR A 425 6.05 -11.35 7.23
CA TYR A 425 6.08 -11.95 8.56
C TYR A 425 6.01 -10.88 9.66
N TYR A 426 6.90 -9.87 9.62
CA TYR A 426 6.88 -8.79 10.61
C TYR A 426 5.56 -8.02 10.57
N PHE A 427 5.06 -7.70 9.37
CA PHE A 427 3.76 -7.04 9.23
C PHE A 427 2.64 -7.86 9.87
N PHE A 428 2.64 -9.16 9.61
CA PHE A 428 1.58 -10.05 10.08
C PHE A 428 1.63 -10.28 11.59
N ILE A 429 2.81 -10.39 12.20
CA ILE A 429 2.94 -10.59 13.65
C ILE A 429 2.41 -9.37 14.42
N ASP A 430 2.80 -8.17 14.02
CA ASP A 430 2.32 -6.95 14.66
C ASP A 430 0.78 -6.83 14.55
N LEU A 431 0.25 -7.05 13.35
CA LEU A 431 -1.18 -7.07 13.11
C LEU A 431 -1.91 -8.17 13.91
N ALA A 432 -1.32 -9.36 14.02
CA ALA A 432 -1.88 -10.46 14.79
C ALA A 432 -1.94 -10.14 16.29
N LYS A 433 -0.89 -9.52 16.83
CA LYS A 433 -0.87 -9.03 18.20
C LYS A 433 -1.98 -8.00 18.44
N TYR A 434 -2.10 -7.01 17.56
CA TYR A 434 -3.17 -6.01 17.66
C TYR A 434 -4.57 -6.64 17.66
N TYR A 435 -4.88 -7.51 16.70
CA TYR A 435 -6.22 -8.09 16.63
C TYR A 435 -6.50 -9.04 17.79
N THR A 436 -5.53 -9.84 18.23
CA THR A 436 -5.71 -10.75 19.37
C THR A 436 -5.97 -9.98 20.66
N GLU A 437 -5.17 -8.95 20.96
CA GLU A 437 -5.38 -8.07 22.10
C GLU A 437 -6.73 -7.34 22.00
N ALA A 438 -7.05 -6.75 20.86
CA ALA A 438 -8.30 -6.02 20.67
C ALA A 438 -9.53 -6.92 20.81
N VAL A 439 -9.50 -8.14 20.28
CA VAL A 439 -10.59 -9.12 20.44
C VAL A 439 -10.79 -9.49 21.91
N VAL A 440 -9.70 -9.80 22.63
CA VAL A 440 -9.75 -10.17 24.06
C VAL A 440 -10.29 -9.01 24.89
N VAL A 441 -9.77 -7.80 24.72
CA VAL A 441 -10.19 -6.60 25.45
C VAL A 441 -11.67 -6.29 25.17
N MET A 442 -12.13 -6.38 23.92
CA MET A 442 -13.53 -6.12 23.60
C MET A 442 -14.45 -7.22 24.18
N ALA A 443 -14.03 -8.48 24.19
CA ALA A 443 -14.79 -9.57 24.79
C ALA A 443 -14.90 -9.44 26.31
N GLN A 444 -13.80 -9.14 27.01
CA GLN A 444 -13.78 -8.92 28.47
C GLN A 444 -14.68 -7.75 28.89
N ASN A 445 -14.80 -6.73 28.04
CA ASN A 445 -15.69 -5.59 28.27
C ASN A 445 -17.14 -5.82 27.80
N ASN A 446 -17.57 -7.07 27.57
CA ASN A 446 -18.89 -7.46 27.10
C ASN A 446 -19.31 -6.83 25.75
N LYS A 447 -18.34 -6.40 24.92
CA LYS A 447 -18.57 -5.84 23.57
C LYS A 447 -18.46 -6.92 22.49
N TYR A 448 -19.22 -8.01 22.66
CA TYR A 448 -19.11 -9.22 21.83
C TYR A 448 -19.31 -8.99 20.32
N PHE A 449 -20.19 -8.06 19.94
CA PHE A 449 -20.41 -7.72 18.53
C PHE A 449 -19.16 -7.14 17.86
N ILE A 450 -18.48 -6.22 18.55
CA ILE A 450 -17.23 -5.62 18.07
C ILE A 450 -16.14 -6.68 18.05
N ALA A 451 -16.02 -7.48 19.12
CA ALA A 451 -15.06 -8.58 19.20
C ALA A 451 -15.23 -9.59 18.04
N LEU A 452 -16.46 -9.95 17.70
CA LEU A 452 -16.77 -10.85 16.58
C LEU A 452 -16.33 -10.25 15.23
N HIS A 453 -16.61 -8.97 14.98
CA HIS A 453 -16.18 -8.31 13.74
C HIS A 453 -14.65 -8.21 13.66
N LEU A 454 -13.98 -7.86 14.75
CA LEU A 454 -12.51 -7.82 14.80
C LEU A 454 -11.90 -9.21 14.57
N LEU A 455 -12.52 -10.27 15.10
CA LEU A 455 -12.11 -11.65 14.81
C LEU A 455 -12.29 -12.00 13.33
N LEU A 456 -13.42 -11.61 12.72
CA LEU A 456 -13.64 -11.81 11.29
C LEU A 456 -12.64 -11.02 10.44
N PHE A 457 -12.31 -9.79 10.84
CA PHE A 457 -11.28 -8.99 10.20
C PHE A 457 -9.94 -9.72 10.27
N PHE A 458 -9.57 -10.21 11.45
CA PHE A 458 -8.34 -10.96 11.64
C PHE A 458 -8.27 -12.23 10.77
N VAL A 459 -9.34 -13.02 10.70
CA VAL A 459 -9.40 -14.21 9.84
C VAL A 459 -9.22 -13.84 8.36
N VAL A 460 -9.89 -12.80 7.89
CA VAL A 460 -9.72 -12.30 6.53
C VAL A 460 -8.29 -11.83 6.30
N THR A 461 -7.68 -11.16 7.26
CA THR A 461 -6.31 -10.68 7.16
C THR A 461 -5.31 -11.84 7.09
N ILE A 462 -5.49 -12.90 7.90
CA ILE A 462 -4.71 -14.15 7.79
C ILE A 462 -4.81 -14.72 6.38
N MET A 463 -6.03 -14.84 5.85
CA MET A 463 -6.27 -15.37 4.50
C MET A 463 -5.60 -14.50 3.43
N PHE A 464 -5.60 -13.18 3.60
CA PHE A 464 -5.00 -12.26 2.66
C PHE A 464 -3.47 -12.32 2.66
N TYR A 465 -2.82 -12.16 3.82
CA TYR A 465 -1.36 -12.10 3.90
C TYR A 465 -0.71 -13.47 3.68
N ILE A 466 -1.12 -14.50 4.44
CA ILE A 466 -0.55 -15.83 4.32
C ILE A 466 -1.01 -16.49 3.01
N GLY A 467 -2.32 -16.48 2.74
CA GLY A 467 -2.87 -17.06 1.52
C GLY A 467 -2.38 -16.35 0.26
N GLY A 468 -2.30 -15.01 0.29
CA GLY A 468 -1.75 -14.21 -0.81
C GLY A 468 -0.28 -14.50 -1.08
N TYR A 469 0.56 -14.62 -0.05
CA TYR A 469 1.96 -14.97 -0.21
C TYR A 469 2.14 -16.38 -0.79
N LEU A 470 1.39 -17.37 -0.29
CA LEU A 470 1.41 -18.73 -0.83
C LEU A 470 0.96 -18.77 -2.30
N MET A 471 -0.08 -18.01 -2.66
CA MET A 471 -0.50 -17.84 -4.05
C MET A 471 0.60 -17.20 -4.92
N PHE A 472 1.31 -16.21 -4.38
CA PHE A 472 2.43 -15.57 -5.06
C PHE A 472 3.57 -16.55 -5.33
N LEU A 473 3.97 -17.34 -4.33
CA LEU A 473 4.98 -18.39 -4.48
C LEU A 473 4.54 -19.48 -5.46
N HIS A 474 3.27 -19.90 -5.40
CA HIS A 474 2.72 -20.89 -6.32
C HIS A 474 2.81 -20.40 -7.77
N GLU A 475 2.41 -19.15 -8.04
CA GLU A 475 2.51 -18.55 -9.36
C GLU A 475 3.96 -18.45 -9.84
N ALA A 476 4.88 -18.07 -8.95
CA ALA A 476 6.31 -18.01 -9.26
C ALA A 476 6.89 -19.38 -9.65
N ILE A 477 6.56 -20.43 -8.91
CA ILE A 477 7.02 -21.81 -9.18
C ILE A 477 6.40 -22.34 -10.48
N ARG A 478 5.10 -22.13 -10.68
CA ARG A 478 4.38 -22.59 -11.87
C ARG A 478 4.98 -22.01 -13.15
N LYS A 479 5.40 -20.75 -13.11
CA LYS A 479 5.99 -20.04 -14.27
C LYS A 479 7.45 -20.40 -14.53
N LYS A 480 8.19 -20.96 -13.55
CA LYS A 480 9.58 -21.43 -13.76
C LYS A 480 9.69 -22.61 -14.74
N ARG A 481 8.59 -23.32 -15.02
CA ARG A 481 8.53 -24.53 -15.88
C ARG A 481 8.32 -24.24 -17.37
N ILE A 482 8.33 -22.98 -17.78
CA ILE A 482 8.33 -22.52 -19.19
C ILE A 482 9.69 -21.87 -19.44
#